data_AF-A0A969SF70-F1
#
_entry.id   AF-A0A969SF70-F1
#
_cell.length_a   1.000
_cell.length_b   1.000
_cell.length_c   1.000
_cell.angle_alpha   90.00
_cell.angle_beta   90.00
_cell.angle_gamma   90.00
#
_symmetry.space_group_name_H-M   'P 1'
#
loop_
_entity.id
_entity.type
_entity.pdbx_description
1 polymer ?
#
loop_
_entity_poly.entity_id
_entity_poly.type
_entity_poly.pdbx_seq_one_letter_code
_entity_poly.pdbx_strand_id
1 'polypeptide(L)'
;MFLEAVQRREHPSGDVFAKIQRGQAKLELAMAVFAAEPGEVLQPVRTDKGYAIVRVLSFAPAHLDEQTLTTIKKILFEEWLAEQRQAARIEWYWGNASRTVAF
;
A
#
# COMPACT_ATOMS: atom_id res chain seq x y z
N MET A 1 16.22 14.65 13.08
CA MET A 1 15.78 13.54 13.95
C MET A 1 14.26 13.58 13.97
N PHE A 2 13.60 12.78 13.12
CA PHE A 2 12.13 12.72 13.04
C PHE A 2 11.70 11.29 13.41
N LEU A 3 10.89 11.16 14.45
CA LEU A 3 10.23 9.95 14.88
C LEU A 3 8.85 9.90 14.21
N GLU A 4 8.64 9.00 13.25
CA GLU A 4 7.28 8.62 12.85
C GLU A 4 6.84 7.43 13.68
N ALA A 5 5.89 7.68 14.57
CA ALA A 5 5.10 6.64 15.19
C ALA A 5 4.03 6.15 14.19
N VAL A 6 4.18 4.89 13.78
CA VAL A 6 3.16 4.12 13.09
C VAL A 6 2.02 3.80 14.07
N GLN A 7 0.78 4.21 13.75
CA GLN A 7 -0.44 3.36 13.66
C GLN A 7 -1.74 4.19 13.72
N ARG A 8 -2.57 4.05 12.67
CA ARG A 8 -4.01 4.33 12.53
C ARG A 8 -4.54 5.74 12.84
N ARG A 9 -5.33 6.28 11.91
CA ARG A 9 -6.73 6.71 12.14
C ARG A 9 -7.40 7.12 10.82
N GLU A 10 -8.67 6.78 10.71
CA GLU A 10 -9.59 7.23 9.66
C GLU A 10 -9.45 8.74 9.46
N HIS A 11 -9.33 9.22 8.22
CA HIS A 11 -9.20 10.65 7.93
C HIS A 11 -10.46 11.38 8.43
N PRO A 12 -10.36 12.20 9.51
CA PRO A 12 -11.44 13.08 9.89
C PRO A 12 -11.54 14.15 8.81
N SER A 13 -12.76 14.57 8.52
CA SER A 13 -13.04 15.73 7.68
C SER A 13 -12.38 16.95 8.33
N GLY A 14 -11.16 17.32 7.90
CA GLY A 14 -10.37 18.33 8.61
C GLY A 14 -9.02 18.66 7.98
N ASP A 15 -8.31 17.70 7.39
CA ASP A 15 -7.08 18.00 6.66
C ASP A 15 -7.39 18.48 5.24
N VAL A 16 -7.14 19.77 5.01
CA VAL A 16 -7.32 20.45 3.71
C VAL A 16 -6.23 20.05 2.71
N PHE A 17 -5.13 19.47 3.20
CA PHE A 17 -3.98 19.05 2.39
C PHE A 17 -3.64 17.59 2.67
N ALA A 18 -3.50 16.80 1.61
CA ALA A 18 -3.08 15.40 1.70
C ALA A 18 -2.07 15.08 0.60
N LYS A 19 -1.10 14.22 0.93
CA LYS A 19 -0.25 13.56 -0.08
C LYS A 19 -0.87 12.21 -0.42
N ILE A 20 -1.04 11.94 -1.70
CA ILE A 20 -1.65 10.69 -2.19
C ILE A 20 -0.64 9.99 -3.09
N GLN A 21 -0.31 8.74 -2.77
CA GLN A 21 0.40 7.86 -3.69
C GLN A 21 -0.59 7.14 -4.60
N ARG A 22 -0.16 6.79 -5.82
CA ARG A 22 -1.03 6.15 -6.83
C ARG A 22 -1.71 4.88 -6.32
N GLY A 23 -1.01 4.06 -5.54
CA GLY A 23 -1.55 2.81 -4.97
C GLY A 23 -2.43 2.99 -3.72
N GLN A 24 -2.52 4.19 -3.16
CA GLN A 24 -3.30 4.47 -1.93
C GLN A 24 -4.72 4.97 -2.22
N ALA A 25 -4.99 5.44 -3.44
CA ALA A 25 -6.30 5.95 -3.83
C ALA A 25 -7.12 4.91 -4.60
N LYS A 26 -8.45 5.04 -4.52
CA LYS A 26 -9.37 4.31 -5.42
C LYS A 26 -9.04 4.66 -6.88
N LEU A 27 -9.21 3.69 -7.77
CA LEU A 27 -8.84 3.80 -9.18
C LEU A 27 -9.37 5.09 -9.84
N GLU A 28 -10.65 5.41 -9.62
CA GLU A 28 -11.29 6.61 -10.19
C GLU A 28 -10.59 7.90 -9.74
N LEU A 29 -10.34 8.05 -8.44
CA LEU A 29 -9.65 9.21 -7.88
C LEU A 29 -8.20 9.28 -8.37
N ALA A 30 -7.49 8.14 -8.39
CA ALA A 30 -6.12 8.08 -8.86
C ALA A 30 -6.03 8.50 -10.34
N MET A 31 -6.92 8.00 -11.19
CA MET A 31 -6.94 8.38 -12.61
C MET A 31 -7.19 9.88 -12.77
N ALA A 32 -8.18 10.44 -12.07
CA ALA A 32 -8.48 11.86 -12.16
C ALA A 32 -7.33 12.75 -11.65
N VAL A 33 -6.75 12.43 -10.49
CA VAL A 33 -5.63 13.19 -9.90
C VAL A 33 -4.40 13.17 -10.80
N PHE A 34 -4.02 12.01 -11.33
CA PHE A 34 -2.79 11.88 -12.11
C PHE A 34 -2.94 12.23 -13.60
N ALA A 35 -4.16 12.55 -14.06
CA ALA A 35 -4.41 13.08 -15.40
C ALA A 35 -4.47 14.62 -15.43
N ALA A 36 -4.61 15.26 -14.28
CA ALA A 36 -4.77 16.70 -14.15
C ALA A 36 -3.44 17.46 -14.10
N GLU A 37 -3.48 18.73 -14.46
CA GLU A 37 -2.35 19.65 -14.33
C GLU A 37 -2.24 20.22 -12.90
N PRO A 38 -1.02 20.53 -12.40
CA PRO A 38 -0.87 21.26 -11.15
C PRO A 38 -1.64 22.59 -11.17
N GLY A 39 -2.50 22.78 -10.18
CA GLY A 39 -3.39 23.92 -10.04
C GLY A 39 -4.83 23.62 -10.48
N GLU A 40 -5.06 22.55 -11.24
CA GLU A 40 -6.38 22.15 -11.77
C GLU A 40 -7.30 21.63 -10.66
N VAL A 41 -8.57 21.97 -10.77
CA VAL A 41 -9.65 21.47 -9.90
C VAL A 41 -10.39 20.36 -10.62
N LEU A 42 -10.45 19.19 -10.00
CA LEU A 42 -11.12 18.02 -10.54
C LEU A 42 -12.64 18.16 -10.49
N GLN A 43 -13.32 17.41 -11.36
CA GLN A 43 -14.75 17.16 -11.21
C GLN A 43 -15.06 16.48 -9.86
N PRO A 44 -16.27 16.64 -9.31
CA PRO A 44 -16.63 16.05 -8.03
C PRO A 44 -16.38 14.54 -8.00
N VAL A 45 -15.50 14.10 -7.10
CA VAL A 45 -15.14 12.68 -6.96
C VAL A 45 -15.96 12.05 -5.86
N ARG A 46 -16.53 10.87 -6.13
CA ARG A 46 -17.28 10.11 -5.13
C ARG A 46 -16.34 9.50 -4.10
N THR A 47 -16.69 9.66 -2.84
CA THR A 47 -16.00 9.11 -1.67
C THR A 47 -16.99 8.34 -0.81
N ASP A 48 -16.50 7.62 0.20
CA ASP A 48 -17.37 6.89 1.14
C ASP A 48 -18.23 7.83 2.00
N LYS A 49 -17.87 9.11 2.08
CA LYS A 49 -18.55 10.14 2.89
C LYS A 49 -19.38 11.13 2.05
N GLY A 50 -19.49 10.93 0.74
CA GLY A 50 -20.17 11.86 -0.18
C GLY A 50 -19.26 12.27 -1.34
N TYR A 51 -19.27 13.55 -1.72
CA TYR A 51 -18.44 14.07 -2.81
C TYR A 51 -17.31 14.93 -2.29
N ALA A 52 -16.14 14.83 -2.91
CA ALA A 52 -15.00 15.68 -2.65
C ALA A 52 -14.66 16.51 -3.90
N ILE A 53 -14.32 17.78 -3.68
CA ILE A 53 -13.66 18.63 -4.67
C ILE A 53 -12.18 18.64 -4.35
N VAL A 54 -11.35 18.32 -5.34
CA VAL A 54 -9.91 18.18 -5.16
C VAL A 54 -9.21 19.14 -6.10
N ARG A 55 -8.22 19.86 -5.60
CA ARG A 55 -7.28 20.64 -6.41
C ARG A 55 -5.92 19.97 -6.35
N VAL A 56 -5.35 19.66 -7.51
CA VAL A 56 -3.98 19.14 -7.58
C VAL A 56 -3.04 20.31 -7.34
N LEU A 57 -2.13 20.21 -6.36
CA LEU A 57 -1.21 21.30 -6.04
C LEU A 57 0.13 21.10 -6.73
N SER A 58 0.65 19.88 -6.71
CA SER A 58 1.92 19.51 -7.32
C SER A 58 2.04 18.00 -7.41
N PHE A 59 2.95 17.54 -8.25
CA PHE A 59 3.40 16.15 -8.29
C PHE A 59 4.84 16.07 -7.77
N ALA A 60 5.09 15.17 -6.83
CA ALA A 60 6.44 14.77 -6.47
C ALA A 60 6.81 13.55 -7.32
N PRO A 61 7.89 13.60 -8.13
CA PRO A 61 8.33 12.45 -8.90
C PRO A 61 8.74 11.32 -7.96
N ALA A 62 8.45 10.08 -8.37
CA ALA A 62 8.97 8.92 -7.67
C ALA A 62 10.49 8.89 -7.83
N HIS A 63 11.21 8.74 -6.72
CA HIS A 63 12.67 8.64 -6.71
C HIS A 63 13.07 7.23 -6.26
N LEU A 64 13.90 6.57 -7.06
CA LEU A 64 14.37 5.21 -6.75
C LEU A 64 15.64 5.29 -5.89
N ASP A 65 15.49 5.83 -4.68
CA ASP A 65 16.54 5.80 -3.66
C ASP A 65 16.64 4.44 -2.97
N GLU A 66 17.65 4.29 -2.12
CA GLU A 66 17.93 3.06 -1.39
C GLU A 66 16.78 2.63 -0.47
N GLN A 67 16.09 3.59 0.16
CA GLN A 67 14.95 3.33 1.02
C GLN A 67 13.75 2.81 0.20
N THR A 68 13.47 3.45 -0.93
CA THR A 68 12.42 3.06 -1.87
C THR A 68 12.71 1.69 -2.47
N LEU A 69 13.95 1.44 -2.89
CA LEU A 69 14.41 0.13 -3.38
C LEU A 69 14.21 -0.97 -2.35
N THR A 70 14.57 -0.71 -1.09
CA THR A 70 14.42 -1.68 0.00
C THR A 70 12.95 -2.02 0.22
N THR A 71 12.07 -1.02 0.15
CA THR A 71 10.63 -1.19 0.28
C THR A 71 10.05 -2.01 -0.87
N ILE A 72 10.43 -1.69 -2.12
CA ILE A 72 9.99 -2.42 -3.32
C ILE A 72 10.46 -3.88 -3.26
N LYS A 73 11.73 -4.14 -2.92
CA LYS A 73 12.26 -5.51 -2.78
C LYS A 73 11.46 -6.33 -1.77
N LYS A 74 11.11 -5.73 -0.63
CA LYS A 74 10.30 -6.40 0.39
C LYS A 74 8.92 -6.76 -0.14
N ILE A 75 8.23 -5.82 -0.80
CA ILE A 75 6.91 -6.06 -1.38
C ILE A 75 6.96 -7.22 -2.38
N LEU A 76 7.88 -7.16 -3.35
CA LEU A 76 8.03 -8.19 -4.38
C LEU A 76 8.38 -9.56 -3.78
N PHE A 77 9.23 -9.59 -2.74
CA PHE A 77 9.58 -10.83 -2.06
C PHE A 77 8.37 -11.45 -1.35
N GLU A 78 7.55 -10.65 -0.66
CA GLU A 78 6.36 -11.14 0.04
C GLU A 78 5.29 -11.64 -0.94
N GLU A 79 5.08 -10.94 -2.06
CA GLU A 79 4.18 -11.36 -3.14
C GLU A 79 4.63 -12.70 -3.73
N TRP A 80 5.89 -12.79 -4.15
CA TRP A 80 6.47 -14.04 -4.64
C TRP A 80 6.35 -15.17 -3.62
N LEU A 81 6.65 -14.90 -2.35
CA LEU A 81 6.57 -15.91 -1.30
C LEU A 81 5.12 -16.37 -1.05
N ALA A 82 4.14 -15.48 -1.18
CA ALA A 82 2.73 -15.83 -1.12
C ALA A 82 2.33 -16.78 -2.26
N GLU A 83 2.77 -16.50 -3.48
CA GLU A 83 2.56 -17.38 -4.63
C GLU A 83 3.19 -18.77 -4.40
N GLN A 84 4.44 -18.81 -3.90
CA GLN A 84 5.11 -20.08 -3.61
C GLN A 84 4.37 -20.90 -2.55
N ARG A 85 3.88 -20.26 -1.48
CA ARG A 85 3.09 -20.95 -0.44
C ARG A 85 1.77 -21.49 -0.97
N GLN A 86 1.14 -20.80 -1.92
CA GLN A 86 -0.12 -21.24 -2.52
C GLN A 86 0.09 -22.43 -3.47
N ALA A 87 1.23 -22.46 -4.18
CA ALA A 87 1.58 -23.56 -5.08
C ALA A 87 2.16 -24.78 -4.35
N ALA A 88 2.74 -24.59 -3.17
CA ALA A 88 3.39 -25.65 -2.41
C ALA A 88 2.37 -26.49 -1.61
N ARG A 89 2.57 -27.81 -1.61
CA ARG A 89 1.92 -28.72 -0.66
C ARG A 89 2.67 -28.66 0.67
N ILE A 90 2.18 -27.83 1.59
CA ILE A 90 2.78 -27.66 2.92
C ILE A 90 2.16 -28.66 3.90
N GLU A 91 2.92 -29.70 4.26
CA GLU A 91 2.56 -30.62 5.34
C GLU A 91 3.23 -30.18 6.64
N TRP A 92 2.42 -30.01 7.69
CA TRP A 92 2.89 -29.63 9.01
C TRP A 92 3.03 -30.88 9.88
N TYR A 93 4.25 -31.29 10.17
CA TYR A 93 4.52 -32.34 11.16
C TYR A 93 4.83 -31.71 12.51
N TRP A 94 3.80 -31.55 13.34
CA TRP A 94 3.94 -31.19 14.75
C TRP A 94 3.73 -32.44 15.60
N GLY A 95 4.81 -33.03 16.09
CA GLY A 95 4.78 -34.19 16.99
C GLY A 95 6.18 -34.76 17.21
N ASN A 96 6.50 -35.10 18.46
CA ASN A 96 7.81 -35.65 18.83
C ASN A 96 8.03 -36.95 18.04
N ALA A 97 9.11 -37.02 17.26
CA ALA A 97 9.53 -38.21 16.52
C ALA A 97 9.68 -39.38 17.51
N SER A 98 8.58 -40.09 17.74
CA SER A 98 8.51 -41.13 18.74
C SER A 98 9.15 -42.35 18.13
N ARG A 99 10.45 -42.49 18.41
CA ARG A 99 11.27 -43.72 18.37
C ARG A 99 10.65 -44.85 17.55
N THR A 100 11.11 -45.01 16.32
CA THR A 100 11.05 -46.31 15.65
C THR A 100 11.93 -47.28 16.44
N VAL A 101 11.34 -48.05 17.36
CA VAL A 101 11.94 -49.27 17.86
C VAL A 101 11.55 -50.39 16.90
N ALA A 102 12.52 -50.86 16.12
CA ALA A 102 12.40 -52.08 15.34
C ALA A 102 12.40 -53.28 16.30
N PHE A 103 11.49 -54.22 16.05
CA PHE A 103 11.40 -55.53 16.72
C PHE A 103 12.53 -56.45 16.26
#